data_AF-A0A177N7S0-F1
#
_entry.id   AF-A0A177N7S0-F1
#
_cell.length_a   1.000
_cell.length_b   1.000
_cell.length_c   1.000
_cell.angle_alpha   90.00
_cell.angle_beta   90.00
_cell.angle_gamma   90.00
#
_symmetry.space_group_name_H-M   'P 1'
#
loop_
_entity.id
_entity.type
_entity.pdbx_description
1 polymer ?
#
loop_
_entity_poly.entity_id
_entity_poly.type
_entity_poly.pdbx_seq_one_letter_code
_entity_poly.pdbx_strand_id
1 'polypeptide(L)'
;MKKLTTKKRIYTINIQAKEYERQIKNSNLAKNKSIKEKLKKRNRKDCGDVIDIFAPKEFSLSTEENRKLLMEFLNKAISHLKAGRNVSICFKKTKTLIPCGTLLATSKIEQLVNTYPGKVSCTYPEDNVVEQLFQHIGLLDKLGKLPRKDIDEDSVRFWHYVSGKSADDVSQFKDLLQSASLSEDTRSGLL
;
A
#
# COMPACT_ATOMS: atom_id res chain seq x y z
N MET A 1 -71.08 -11.52 -4.58
CA MET A 1 -69.79 -10.78 -4.64
C MET A 1 -69.70 -10.05 -5.97
N LYS A 2 -69.62 -8.71 -5.97
CA LYS A 2 -69.54 -7.92 -7.22
C LYS A 2 -68.14 -8.06 -7.83
N LYS A 3 -68.05 -8.58 -9.06
CA LYS A 3 -66.77 -8.70 -9.79
C LYS A 3 -66.30 -7.31 -10.21
N LEU A 4 -65.05 -6.97 -9.87
CA LEU A 4 -64.41 -5.72 -10.30
C LEU A 4 -64.26 -5.70 -11.83
N THR A 5 -64.54 -4.54 -12.42
CA THR A 5 -64.28 -4.31 -13.85
C THR A 5 -62.78 -4.40 -14.12
N THR A 6 -62.41 -4.88 -15.30
CA THR A 6 -61.01 -5.16 -15.70
C THR A 6 -60.10 -3.95 -15.49
N LYS A 7 -60.59 -2.74 -15.80
CA LYS A 7 -59.87 -1.47 -15.58
C LYS A 7 -59.58 -1.20 -14.10
N LYS A 8 -60.55 -1.42 -13.20
CA LYS A 8 -60.34 -1.23 -11.75
C LYS A 8 -59.35 -2.25 -11.20
N ARG A 9 -59.36 -3.48 -11.72
CA ARG A 9 -58.45 -4.56 -11.32
C ARG A 9 -57.00 -4.28 -11.72
N ILE A 10 -56.79 -3.82 -12.96
CA ILE A 10 -55.46 -3.40 -13.45
C ILE A 10 -54.93 -2.22 -12.63
N TYR A 11 -55.77 -1.22 -12.34
CA TYR A 11 -55.40 -0.07 -11.53
C TYR A 11 -54.92 -0.48 -10.13
N THR A 12 -55.65 -1.38 -9.45
CA THR A 12 -55.24 -1.88 -8.13
C THR A 12 -53.94 -2.67 -8.16
N ILE A 13 -53.70 -3.47 -9.20
CA ILE A 13 -52.44 -4.23 -9.36
C ILE A 13 -51.26 -3.28 -9.53
N ASN A 14 -51.41 -2.23 -10.35
CA ASN A 14 -50.35 -1.25 -10.58
C ASN A 14 -50.01 -0.44 -9.32
N ILE A 15 -51.01 -0.12 -8.49
CA ILE A 15 -50.78 0.54 -7.19
C ILE A 15 -49.98 -0.38 -6.26
N GLN A 16 -50.42 -1.63 -6.12
CA GLN A 16 -49.74 -2.61 -5.26
C GLN A 16 -48.29 -2.86 -5.70
N ALA A 17 -48.04 -2.96 -7.02
CA ALA A 17 -46.70 -3.09 -7.56
C ALA A 17 -45.82 -1.87 -7.19
N LYS A 18 -46.34 -0.65 -7.32
CA LYS A 18 -45.63 0.59 -6.95
C LYS A 18 -45.30 0.66 -5.46
N GLU A 19 -46.21 0.21 -4.61
CA GLU A 19 -46.01 0.17 -3.16
C GLU A 19 -44.95 -0.86 -2.77
N TYR A 20 -44.98 -2.03 -3.40
CA TYR A 20 -43.99 -3.09 -3.19
C TYR A 20 -42.57 -2.64 -3.60
N GLU A 21 -42.43 -1.98 -4.76
CA GLU A 21 -41.16 -1.41 -5.20
C GLU A 21 -40.59 -0.37 -4.21
N ARG A 22 -41.46 0.48 -3.63
CA ARG A 22 -41.07 1.46 -2.62
C ARG A 22 -40.56 0.78 -1.35
N GLN A 23 -41.23 -0.27 -0.88
CA GLN A 23 -40.79 -1.03 0.30
C GLN A 23 -39.43 -1.71 0.09
N ILE A 24 -39.19 -2.31 -1.09
CA ILE A 24 -37.90 -2.92 -1.42
C ILE A 24 -36.80 -1.87 -1.42
N LYS A 25 -36.99 -0.72 -2.08
CA LYS A 25 -35.99 0.36 -2.11
C LYS A 25 -35.67 0.88 -0.71
N ASN A 26 -36.69 1.10 0.13
CA ASN A 26 -36.48 1.59 1.49
C ASN A 26 -35.75 0.57 2.38
N SER A 27 -36.06 -0.73 2.26
CA SER A 27 -35.37 -1.77 3.02
C SER A 27 -33.90 -1.92 2.60
N ASN A 28 -33.60 -1.84 1.30
CA ASN A 28 -32.22 -1.87 0.79
C ASN A 28 -31.42 -0.63 1.18
N LEU A 29 -32.04 0.55 1.15
CA LEU A 29 -31.42 1.78 1.64
C LEU A 29 -31.13 1.72 3.14
N ALA A 30 -32.04 1.17 3.95
CA ALA A 30 -31.84 0.98 5.38
C ALA A 30 -30.72 -0.02 5.69
N LYS A 31 -30.67 -1.15 4.97
CA LYS A 31 -29.57 -2.14 5.07
C LYS A 31 -28.23 -1.49 4.71
N ASN A 32 -28.15 -0.77 3.59
CA ASN A 32 -26.93 -0.09 3.15
C ASN A 32 -26.50 1.03 4.10
N LYS A 33 -27.43 1.80 4.69
CA LYS A 33 -27.14 2.77 5.75
C LYS A 33 -26.56 2.08 6.99
N SER A 34 -27.16 0.97 7.45
CA SER A 34 -26.67 0.23 8.61
C SER A 34 -25.26 -0.36 8.40
N ILE A 35 -24.97 -0.83 7.18
CA ILE A 35 -23.64 -1.36 6.80
C ILE A 35 -22.63 -0.21 6.77
N LYS A 36 -22.95 0.93 6.15
CA LYS A 36 -22.09 2.13 6.15
C LYS A 36 -21.85 2.66 7.55
N GLU A 37 -22.85 2.65 8.44
CA GLU A 37 -22.69 3.08 9.83
C GLU A 37 -21.85 2.10 10.65
N LYS A 38 -22.00 0.79 10.45
CA LYS A 38 -21.14 -0.23 11.08
C LYS A 38 -19.68 -0.10 10.62
N LEU A 39 -19.44 0.16 9.33
CA LEU A 39 -18.10 0.44 8.79
C LEU A 39 -17.51 1.74 9.38
N LYS A 40 -18.30 2.82 9.47
CA LYS A 40 -17.87 4.07 10.12
C LYS A 40 -17.61 3.89 11.63
N LYS A 41 -18.40 3.08 12.33
CA LYS A 41 -18.22 2.79 13.77
C LYS A 41 -16.99 1.91 14.03
N ARG A 42 -16.64 0.98 13.13
CA ARG A 42 -15.35 0.26 13.17
C ARG A 42 -14.18 1.23 12.98
N ASN A 43 -14.26 2.15 12.00
CA ASN A 43 -13.21 3.14 11.78
C ASN A 43 -13.07 4.19 12.89
N ARG A 44 -14.09 4.39 13.74
CA ARG A 44 -14.06 5.36 14.85
C ARG A 44 -13.55 4.79 16.17
N LYS A 45 -13.56 3.46 16.35
CA LYS A 45 -13.16 2.82 17.62
C LYS A 45 -11.65 2.64 17.78
N ASP A 46 -10.87 2.85 16.72
CA ASP A 46 -9.40 2.76 16.70
C ASP A 46 -8.73 4.11 16.42
N CYS A 47 -9.38 5.21 16.83
CA CYS A 47 -8.75 6.54 16.81
C CYS A 47 -7.77 6.67 17.99
N GLY A 48 -6.80 5.76 18.10
CA GLY A 48 -5.56 6.10 18.76
C GLY A 48 -4.89 7.23 17.97
N ASP A 49 -4.27 8.18 18.65
CA ASP A 49 -3.52 9.27 18.01
C ASP A 49 -2.60 8.67 16.93
N VAL A 50 -2.89 9.02 15.68
CA VAL A 50 -2.02 8.67 14.55
C VAL A 50 -0.87 9.65 14.57
N ILE A 51 0.34 9.13 14.75
CA ILE A 51 1.55 9.95 14.73
C ILE A 51 2.13 9.93 13.32
N ASP A 52 2.25 11.13 12.76
CA ASP A 52 2.98 11.32 11.51
C ASP A 52 4.49 11.36 11.77
N ILE A 53 5.21 10.49 11.07
CA ILE A 53 6.66 10.42 11.09
C ILE A 53 7.17 10.73 9.69
N PHE A 54 7.99 11.77 9.57
CA PHE A 54 8.56 12.18 8.30
C PHE A 54 9.76 11.29 7.96
N ALA A 55 9.73 10.70 6.76
CA ALA A 55 10.87 9.98 6.21
C ALA A 55 11.99 10.97 5.83
N PRO A 56 13.27 10.53 5.87
CA PRO A 56 14.38 11.39 5.48
C PRO A 56 14.31 11.73 3.99
N LYS A 57 15.00 12.82 3.61
CA LYS A 57 15.09 13.28 2.22
C LYS A 57 15.84 12.27 1.34
N GLU A 58 16.83 11.60 1.91
CA GLU A 58 17.68 10.61 1.25
C GLU A 58 17.72 9.31 2.07
N PHE A 59 17.56 8.17 1.40
CA PHE A 59 17.70 6.84 2.00
C PHE A 59 19.08 6.31 1.64
N SER A 60 20.05 6.56 2.51
CA SER A 60 21.45 6.21 2.29
C SER A 60 22.13 5.79 3.58
N LEU A 61 23.06 4.84 3.47
CA LEU A 61 23.95 4.41 4.55
C LEU A 61 25.39 4.85 4.31
N SER A 62 25.67 5.56 3.20
CA SER A 62 27.02 5.87 2.76
C SER A 62 27.70 6.92 3.64
N THR A 63 26.94 7.92 4.10
CA THR A 63 27.44 8.95 5.02
C THR A 63 26.91 8.70 6.43
N GLU A 64 27.69 9.06 7.44
CA GLU A 64 27.31 8.88 8.84
C GLU A 64 26.04 9.67 9.20
N GLU A 65 25.90 10.89 8.67
CA GLU A 65 24.74 11.74 8.87
C GLU A 65 23.46 11.10 8.30
N ASN A 66 23.49 10.64 7.04
CA ASN A 66 22.34 10.00 6.42
C ASN A 66 21.98 8.69 7.13
N ARG A 67 22.99 7.91 7.53
CA ARG A 67 22.80 6.69 8.32
C ARG A 67 22.09 7.01 9.63
N LYS A 68 22.54 8.03 10.36
CA LYS A 68 21.94 8.45 11.63
C LYS A 68 20.49 8.88 11.45
N LEU A 69 20.20 9.74 10.47
CA LEU A 69 18.85 10.20 10.16
C LEU A 69 17.90 9.04 9.82
N LEU A 70 18.36 8.08 9.01
CA LEU A 70 17.57 6.91 8.64
C LEU A 70 17.29 6.03 9.85
N MET A 71 18.29 5.78 10.71
CA MET A 71 18.13 4.98 11.91
C MET A 71 17.24 5.66 12.95
N GLU A 72 17.36 6.97 13.14
CA GLU A 72 16.47 7.76 14.01
C GLU A 72 15.02 7.70 13.55
N PHE A 73 14.79 7.85 12.24
CA PHE A 73 13.47 7.68 11.63
C PHE A 73 12.87 6.29 11.94
N LEU A 74 13.62 5.22 11.70
CA LEU A 74 13.14 3.85 11.94
C LEU A 74 12.90 3.58 13.44
N ASN A 75 13.82 4.03 14.30
CA ASN A 75 13.70 3.88 15.75
C ASN A 75 12.50 4.65 16.31
N LYS A 76 12.20 5.83 15.76
CA LYS A 76 11.01 6.61 16.11
C LYS A 76 9.72 5.89 15.74
N ALA A 77 9.67 5.25 14.57
CA ALA A 77 8.53 4.42 14.20
C ALA A 77 8.35 3.23 15.17
N ILE A 78 9.45 2.53 15.47
CA ILE A 78 9.45 1.41 16.42
C ILE A 78 8.96 1.85 17.80
N SER A 79 9.45 2.98 18.34
CA SER A 79 9.09 3.42 19.70
C SER A 79 7.61 3.77 19.81
N HIS A 80 7.04 4.45 18.82
CA HIS A 80 5.62 4.78 18.82
C HIS A 80 4.72 3.54 18.65
N LEU A 81 5.11 2.57 17.80
CA LEU A 81 4.38 1.32 17.64
C LEU A 81 4.43 0.46 18.91
N LYS A 82 5.59 0.38 19.58
CA LYS A 82 5.74 -0.30 20.88
C LYS A 82 4.89 0.33 21.96
N ALA A 83 4.70 1.65 21.93
CA ALA A 83 3.79 2.36 22.81
C ALA A 83 2.30 2.15 22.46
N GLY A 84 1.99 1.30 21.47
CA GLY A 84 0.64 0.95 21.06
C GLY A 84 -0.04 1.95 20.11
N ARG A 85 0.67 3.00 19.68
CA ARG A 85 0.13 4.06 18.82
C ARG A 85 0.10 3.66 17.36
N ASN A 86 -0.71 4.35 16.57
CA ASN A 86 -0.76 4.21 15.12
C ASN A 86 0.29 5.14 14.49
N VAL A 87 0.99 4.67 13.46
CA VAL A 87 2.05 5.41 12.79
C VAL A 87 1.71 5.61 11.31
N SER A 88 1.86 6.85 10.86
CA SER A 88 1.72 7.26 9.47
C SER A 88 3.08 7.75 8.98
N ILE A 89 3.69 7.02 8.03
CA ILE A 89 4.99 7.37 7.46
C ILE A 89 4.78 8.35 6.30
N CYS A 90 5.37 9.53 6.42
CA CYS A 90 5.25 10.58 5.42
C CYS A 90 6.46 10.60 4.49
N PHE A 91 6.27 10.17 3.23
CA PHE A 91 7.32 10.13 2.19
C PHE A 91 7.39 11.39 1.31
N LYS A 92 6.59 12.42 1.60
CA LYS A 92 6.49 13.63 0.76
C LYS A 92 7.83 14.31 0.50
N LYS A 93 8.73 14.30 1.48
CA LYS A 93 10.04 14.97 1.39
C LYS A 93 11.16 14.06 0.88
N THR A 94 10.89 12.77 0.63
CA THR A 94 11.88 11.82 0.14
C THR A 94 12.12 12.07 -1.35
N LYS A 95 13.39 12.27 -1.71
CA LYS A 95 13.82 12.59 -3.08
C LYS A 95 14.81 11.59 -3.66
N THR A 96 15.64 10.98 -2.81
CA THR A 96 16.74 10.13 -3.25
C THR A 96 16.70 8.79 -2.54
N LEU A 97 16.74 7.71 -3.31
CA LEU A 97 16.75 6.35 -2.80
C LEU A 97 18.04 5.66 -3.25
N ILE A 98 18.97 5.45 -2.31
CA ILE A 98 20.20 4.69 -2.57
C ILE A 98 19.93 3.23 -2.22
N PRO A 99 20.40 2.24 -3.02
CA PRO A 99 20.11 0.82 -2.81
C PRO A 99 20.32 0.33 -1.38
N CYS A 100 21.46 0.67 -0.76
CA CYS A 100 21.80 0.22 0.58
C CYS A 100 20.80 0.69 1.66
N GLY A 101 20.43 1.98 1.66
CA GLY A 101 19.49 2.54 2.62
C GLY A 101 18.06 2.11 2.33
N THR A 102 17.69 2.01 1.06
CA THR A 102 16.35 1.61 0.61
C THR A 102 16.05 0.17 1.00
N LEU A 103 16.99 -0.75 0.81
CA LEU A 103 16.83 -2.15 1.20
C LEU A 103 16.65 -2.30 2.71
N LEU A 104 17.48 -1.61 3.50
CA LEU A 104 17.34 -1.62 4.96
C LEU A 104 15.99 -1.05 5.41
N ALA A 105 15.60 0.10 4.88
CA ALA A 105 14.35 0.75 5.26
C ALA A 105 13.14 -0.10 4.87
N THR A 106 13.11 -0.63 3.65
CA THR A 106 12.01 -1.47 3.15
C THR A 106 11.86 -2.73 3.99
N SER A 107 12.96 -3.44 4.26
CA SER A 107 12.92 -4.66 5.09
C SER A 107 12.44 -4.37 6.51
N LYS A 108 12.85 -3.24 7.11
CA LYS A 108 12.40 -2.84 8.44
C LYS A 108 10.94 -2.41 8.46
N ILE A 109 10.49 -1.62 7.49
CA ILE A 109 9.09 -1.22 7.39
C ILE A 109 8.19 -2.44 7.19
N GLU A 110 8.60 -3.38 6.34
CA GLU A 110 7.89 -4.65 6.15
C GLU A 110 7.79 -5.46 7.45
N GLN A 111 8.89 -5.56 8.21
CA GLN A 111 8.86 -6.18 9.55
C GLN A 111 7.85 -5.48 10.48
N LEU A 112 7.79 -4.15 10.45
CA LEU A 112 6.85 -3.38 11.28
C LEU A 112 5.40 -3.61 10.86
N VAL A 113 5.10 -3.60 9.57
CA VAL A 113 3.75 -3.88 9.04
C VAL A 113 3.30 -5.28 9.47
N ASN A 114 4.17 -6.27 9.37
CA ASN A 114 3.87 -7.65 9.75
C ASN A 114 3.70 -7.82 11.28
N THR A 115 4.51 -7.11 12.06
CA THR A 115 4.46 -7.18 13.54
C THR A 115 3.28 -6.40 14.12
N TYR A 116 2.89 -5.29 13.48
CA TYR A 116 1.84 -4.38 13.92
C TYR A 116 0.77 -4.18 12.83
N PRO A 117 -0.01 -5.24 12.51
CA PRO A 117 -0.97 -5.20 11.41
C PRO A 117 -2.02 -4.10 11.63
N GLY A 118 -2.29 -3.31 10.59
CA GLY A 118 -3.27 -2.22 10.61
C GLY A 118 -2.84 -0.96 11.37
N LYS A 119 -1.65 -0.94 12.01
CA LYS A 119 -1.16 0.23 12.76
C LYS A 119 -0.15 1.08 11.99
N VAL A 120 0.38 0.57 10.88
CA VAL A 120 1.34 1.28 10.03
C VAL A 120 0.64 1.67 8.73
N SER A 121 0.72 2.96 8.39
CA SER A 121 0.20 3.51 7.14
C SER A 121 1.22 4.49 6.56
N CYS A 122 0.98 5.01 5.35
CA CYS A 122 1.86 6.02 4.76
C CYS A 122 1.11 7.08 3.94
N THR A 123 1.85 8.10 3.51
CA THR A 123 1.48 9.00 2.41
C THR A 123 2.22 8.59 1.13
N TYR A 124 1.70 8.99 -0.03
CA TYR A 124 2.44 8.78 -1.28
C TYR A 124 3.64 9.73 -1.34
N PRO A 125 4.80 9.29 -1.87
CA PRO A 125 5.89 10.19 -2.20
C PRO A 125 5.44 11.27 -3.19
N GLU A 126 6.04 12.46 -3.12
CA GLU A 126 5.81 13.51 -4.13
C GLU A 126 6.71 13.32 -5.35
N ASP A 127 7.88 12.70 -5.16
CA ASP A 127 8.82 12.40 -6.23
C ASP A 127 8.36 11.17 -7.05
N ASN A 128 8.35 11.32 -8.38
CA ASN A 128 7.87 10.29 -9.30
C ASN A 128 8.69 9.01 -9.25
N VAL A 129 10.02 9.13 -9.23
CA VAL A 129 10.95 8.00 -9.25
C VAL A 129 10.81 7.21 -7.95
N VAL A 130 10.71 7.93 -6.83
CA VAL A 130 10.49 7.33 -5.50
C VAL A 130 9.16 6.58 -5.43
N GLU A 131 8.07 7.16 -5.94
CA GLU A 131 6.76 6.49 -5.97
C GLU A 131 6.77 5.25 -6.86
N GLN A 132 7.34 5.33 -8.06
CA GLN A 132 7.48 4.18 -8.95
C GLN A 132 8.31 3.07 -8.32
N LEU A 133 9.43 3.40 -7.68
CA LEU A 133 10.27 2.39 -7.02
C LEU A 133 9.53 1.73 -5.85
N PHE A 134 8.87 2.50 -4.99
CA PHE A 134 8.09 1.93 -3.88
C PHE A 134 6.90 1.09 -4.35
N GLN A 135 6.32 1.43 -5.50
CA GLN A 135 5.30 0.61 -6.14
C GLN A 135 5.90 -0.69 -6.70
N HIS A 136 7.02 -0.59 -7.41
CA HIS A 136 7.73 -1.71 -8.04
C HIS A 136 8.17 -2.77 -7.02
N ILE A 137 8.73 -2.34 -5.89
CA ILE A 137 9.13 -3.25 -4.81
C ILE A 137 7.95 -3.73 -3.93
N GLY A 138 6.72 -3.27 -4.23
CA GLY A 138 5.51 -3.64 -3.50
C GLY A 138 5.40 -3.05 -2.09
N LEU A 139 6.18 -2.02 -1.74
CA LEU A 139 6.14 -1.40 -0.41
C LEU A 139 4.83 -0.62 -0.19
N LEU A 140 4.33 0.08 -1.22
CA LEU A 140 3.07 0.83 -1.13
C LEU A 140 1.88 -0.09 -0.85
N ASP A 141 1.80 -1.24 -1.54
CA ASP A 141 0.75 -2.23 -1.35
C ASP A 141 0.74 -2.77 0.09
N LYS A 142 1.92 -3.13 0.62
CA LYS A 142 2.08 -3.56 2.03
C LYS A 142 1.61 -2.50 3.03
N LEU A 143 1.73 -1.21 2.69
CA LEU A 143 1.27 -0.09 3.51
C LEU A 143 -0.20 0.30 3.24
N GLY A 144 -0.95 -0.53 2.51
CA GLY A 144 -2.37 -0.34 2.22
C GLY A 144 -2.65 0.72 1.16
N LYS A 145 -1.69 0.99 0.28
CA LYS A 145 -1.83 1.94 -0.84
C LYS A 145 -1.95 1.21 -2.16
N LEU A 146 -2.92 1.66 -2.96
CA LEU A 146 -3.08 1.16 -4.31
C LEU A 146 -2.01 1.75 -5.23
N PRO A 147 -1.51 0.98 -6.21
CA PRO A 147 -0.67 1.50 -7.26
C PRO A 147 -1.40 2.62 -8.03
N ARG A 148 -0.64 3.63 -8.46
CA ARG A 148 -1.19 4.81 -9.17
C ARG A 148 -0.48 5.15 -10.46
N LYS A 149 0.78 4.76 -10.59
CA LYS A 149 1.65 5.14 -11.70
C LYS A 149 2.09 3.90 -12.46
N ASP A 150 2.31 4.05 -13.76
CA ASP A 150 3.03 3.05 -14.53
C ASP A 150 4.53 3.15 -14.23
N ILE A 151 5.25 2.03 -14.36
CA ILE A 151 6.69 1.96 -14.10
C ILE A 151 7.41 2.22 -15.44
N ASP A 152 7.57 3.50 -15.76
CA ASP A 152 8.17 3.96 -17.01
C ASP A 152 9.64 4.41 -16.84
N GLU A 153 10.08 4.70 -15.62
CA GLU A 153 11.42 5.19 -15.35
C GLU A 153 12.48 4.08 -15.48
N ASP A 154 13.46 4.29 -16.36
CA ASP A 154 14.52 3.31 -16.63
C ASP A 154 15.33 2.97 -15.39
N SER A 155 15.62 3.97 -14.53
CA SER A 155 16.35 3.76 -13.28
C SER A 155 15.61 2.85 -12.28
N VAL A 156 14.29 2.69 -12.43
CA VAL A 156 13.44 1.83 -11.58
C VAL A 156 13.24 0.46 -12.20
N ARG A 157 13.11 0.38 -13.53
CA ARG A 157 12.86 -0.89 -14.26
C ARG A 157 13.90 -1.96 -13.99
N PHE A 158 15.16 -1.56 -13.83
CA PHE A 158 16.27 -2.49 -13.56
C PHE A 158 16.41 -2.86 -12.08
N TRP A 159 15.52 -2.41 -11.20
CA TRP A 159 15.51 -2.90 -9.82
C TRP A 159 14.85 -4.27 -9.74
N HIS A 160 15.62 -5.27 -9.34
CA HIS A 160 15.08 -6.60 -9.05
C HIS A 160 14.98 -6.77 -7.54
N TYR A 161 13.77 -6.60 -7.01
CA TYR A 161 13.50 -6.82 -5.58
C TYR A 161 13.02 -8.25 -5.34
N VAL A 162 13.84 -9.04 -4.66
CA VAL A 162 13.53 -10.43 -4.33
C VAL A 162 13.49 -10.60 -2.82
N SER A 163 12.33 -11.04 -2.32
CA SER A 163 12.18 -11.40 -0.90
C SER A 163 12.68 -12.82 -0.66
N GLY A 164 13.09 -13.16 0.57
CA GLY A 164 13.61 -14.51 0.90
C GLY A 164 12.64 -15.67 0.64
N LYS A 165 11.35 -15.42 0.38
CA LYS A 165 10.38 -16.44 -0.09
C LYS A 165 10.44 -16.72 -1.59
N SER A 166 11.12 -15.86 -2.34
CA SER A 166 11.21 -15.87 -3.81
C SER A 166 12.62 -16.19 -4.30
N ALA A 167 13.59 -16.35 -3.39
CA ALA A 167 14.97 -16.74 -3.71
C ALA A 167 15.09 -18.19 -4.21
N ASP A 168 14.08 -19.02 -3.96
CA ASP A 168 14.01 -20.39 -4.47
C ASP A 168 13.72 -20.44 -5.99
N ASP A 169 13.22 -19.35 -6.58
CA ASP A 169 12.90 -19.25 -7.99
C ASP A 169 14.02 -18.51 -8.76
N VAL A 170 15.11 -19.24 -9.00
CA VAL A 170 16.27 -18.79 -9.78
C VAL A 170 15.88 -18.32 -11.19
N SER A 171 14.70 -18.72 -11.69
CA SER A 171 14.14 -18.29 -12.97
C SER A 171 14.00 -16.78 -13.08
N GLN A 172 13.71 -16.09 -11.97
CA GLN A 172 13.53 -14.63 -11.91
C GLN A 172 14.82 -13.85 -12.16
N PHE A 173 15.97 -14.53 -12.10
CA PHE A 173 17.28 -13.94 -12.32
C PHE A 173 17.92 -14.39 -13.64
N LYS A 174 17.27 -15.24 -14.45
CA LYS A 174 17.86 -15.77 -15.68
C LYS A 174 18.28 -14.66 -16.64
N ASP A 175 17.40 -13.69 -16.87
CA ASP A 175 17.67 -12.59 -17.80
C ASP A 175 18.82 -11.70 -17.28
N LEU A 176 18.86 -11.46 -15.96
CA LEU A 176 19.96 -10.74 -15.32
C LEU A 176 21.29 -11.49 -15.44
N LEU A 177 21.32 -12.77 -15.08
CA LEU A 177 22.54 -13.59 -15.11
C LEU A 177 23.06 -13.78 -16.54
N GLN A 178 22.16 -13.88 -17.53
CA GLN A 178 22.52 -13.92 -18.94
C GLN A 178 23.04 -12.58 -19.46
N SER A 179 22.53 -11.45 -18.95
CA SER A 179 23.07 -10.12 -19.28
C SER A 179 24.42 -9.84 -18.61
N ALA A 180 24.67 -10.43 -17.44
CA ALA A 180 25.91 -10.26 -16.68
C ALA A 180 27.07 -11.14 -17.17
N SER A 181 26.81 -12.16 -18.00
CA SER A 181 27.85 -12.98 -18.65
C SER A 181 28.54 -12.25 -19.81
N LEU A 182 28.97 -11.00 -19.58
CA LEU A 182 29.79 -10.22 -20.50
C LEU A 182 31.28 -10.52 -20.23
N SER A 183 31.87 -11.24 -21.19
CA SER A 183 33.29 -11.53 -21.47
C SER A 183 34.21 -11.91 -20.29
N GLU A 184 34.61 -13.19 -20.25
CA GLU A 184 35.77 -13.73 -19.51
C GLU A 184 37.13 -13.16 -20.00
N ASP A 185 37.26 -11.85 -20.21
CA ASP A 185 38.52 -11.22 -20.67
C ASP A 185 39.35 -10.59 -19.53
N THR A 186 39.11 -10.97 -18.27
CA THR A 186 39.97 -10.59 -17.13
C THR A 186 40.84 -11.75 -16.65
N ARG A 187 41.51 -12.44 -17.59
CA ARG A 187 42.66 -13.32 -17.33
C ARG A 187 43.97 -12.65 -17.75
N SER A 188 44.29 -11.50 -17.16
CA SER A 188 45.65 -10.92 -17.25
C SER A 188 45.80 -9.74 -16.29
N GLY A 189 46.06 -10.04 -15.01
CA GLY A 189 46.27 -9.00 -14.00
C GLY A 189 46.84 -9.50 -12.69
N LEU A 190 47.66 -10.55 -12.72
CA LEU A 190 48.57 -10.92 -11.63
C LEU A 190 49.95 -11.21 -12.24
N LEU A 191 50.71 -10.13 -12.40
CA LEU A 191 52.17 -10.12 -12.32
C LEU A 191 52.56 -8.92 -11.46
#